data_AF-A0A7J9GVJ8-F1
#
_entry.id   AF-A0A7J9GVJ8-F1
#
_cell.length_a   1.000
_cell.length_b   1.000
_cell.length_c   1.000
_cell.angle_alpha   90.00
_cell.angle_beta   90.00
_cell.angle_gamma   90.00
#
_symmetry.space_group_name_H-M   'P 1'
#
loop_
_entity.id
_entity.type
_entity.pdbx_description
1 polymer ?
#
loop_
_entity_poly.entity_id
_entity_poly.type
_entity_poly.pdbx_seq_one_letter_code
_entity_poly.pdbx_strand_id
1 'polypeptide(L)'
;GWICAALCRGVKEIDLRLYNLGNVLPVLFTCHSLVNLTLEAVGSKIEVPSDVCLGNLKTFCLESVFVCDSINRLISNCHVLEDLAFMYCSVANASELNIQSPSLKELTIYFDPPDIDQYSVVINAPNLVYFRYGGDIVRVYPLGNMKSLEKAEIYIWFGSETNAAHLYQGICNIRSLTLQISKEIFPTSRLPIFHNLIELEFDGDICFVEFLHCMPNLKKLILKYLNYAGTQWKALFIKIPSCLSFHLKEIEIKIPGIDTLMIELVSYFLDNAMVLERLIISMDYLTAIEKRKARNQLLQLLKSSKKCLIMIL
;
A
#
# COMPACT_ATOMS: atom_id res chain seq x y z
N GLY A 1 9.73 29.74 -24.40
CA GLY A 1 9.05 29.93 -23.10
C GLY A 1 10.04 29.78 -21.95
N TRP A 2 9.65 30.09 -20.72
CA TRP A 2 10.53 30.03 -19.54
C TRP A 2 11.05 28.62 -19.24
N ILE A 3 10.26 27.57 -19.55
CA ILE A 3 10.65 26.15 -19.37
C ILE A 3 11.92 25.85 -20.16
N CYS A 4 11.95 26.15 -21.47
CA CYS A 4 13.15 25.97 -22.29
C CYS A 4 14.34 26.75 -21.73
N ALA A 5 14.13 27.97 -21.22
CA ALA A 5 15.21 28.76 -20.63
C ALA A 5 15.76 28.14 -19.34
N ALA A 6 14.92 27.51 -18.52
CA ALA A 6 15.34 26.77 -17.33
C ALA A 6 16.12 25.50 -17.70
N LEU A 7 15.61 24.73 -18.67
CA LEU A 7 16.28 23.53 -19.20
C LEU A 7 17.66 23.86 -19.78
N CYS A 8 17.77 24.92 -20.58
CA CYS A 8 19.04 25.39 -21.13
C CYS A 8 20.04 25.86 -20.06
N ARG A 9 19.56 26.21 -18.86
CA ARG A 9 20.40 26.62 -17.72
C ARG A 9 20.77 25.47 -16.80
N GLY A 10 20.45 24.23 -17.17
CA GLY A 10 20.85 23.06 -16.41
C GLY A 10 20.04 22.88 -15.12
N VAL A 11 18.75 23.24 -15.14
CA VAL A 11 17.84 23.01 -14.01
C VAL A 11 17.83 21.53 -13.64
N LYS A 12 17.82 21.25 -12.33
CA LYS A 12 17.84 19.89 -11.78
C LYS A 12 16.46 19.40 -11.35
N GLU A 13 15.58 20.32 -10.99
CA GLU A 13 14.28 20.00 -10.41
C GLU A 13 13.21 20.78 -11.15
N ILE A 14 12.21 20.08 -11.63
CA ILE A 14 11.05 20.65 -12.27
C ILE A 14 9.81 20.02 -11.65
N ASP A 15 8.93 20.88 -11.14
CA ASP A 15 7.57 20.55 -10.74
C ASP A 15 6.64 21.40 -11.61
N LEU A 16 5.85 20.74 -12.46
CA LEU A 16 4.92 21.39 -13.37
C LEU A 16 3.51 20.85 -13.16
N ARG A 17 2.59 21.79 -13.03
CA ARG A 17 1.15 21.55 -13.06
C ARG A 17 0.57 22.19 -14.30
N LEU A 18 0.15 21.37 -15.23
CA LEU A 18 -0.27 21.79 -16.56
C LEU A 18 -1.73 21.42 -16.78
N TYR A 19 -2.55 22.38 -17.21
CA TYR A 19 -3.93 22.08 -17.62
C TYR A 19 -3.99 21.39 -19.00
N ASN A 20 -2.91 21.48 -19.79
CA ASN A 20 -2.75 20.81 -21.07
C ASN A 20 -1.25 20.63 -21.35
N LEU A 21 -0.84 19.44 -21.78
CA LEU A 21 0.56 19.08 -22.06
C LEU A 21 1.16 19.85 -23.26
N GLY A 22 0.35 20.22 -24.27
CA GLY A 22 0.79 20.99 -25.44
C GLY A 22 2.12 20.53 -26.06
N ASN A 23 2.89 21.46 -26.64
CA ASN A 23 4.21 21.20 -27.23
C ASN A 23 5.36 21.19 -26.20
N VAL A 24 5.06 21.22 -24.89
CA VAL A 24 6.06 21.42 -23.83
C VAL A 24 6.86 20.15 -23.53
N LEU A 25 6.25 18.98 -23.79
CA LEU A 25 6.76 17.67 -23.39
C LEU A 25 8.11 17.23 -24.00
N PRO A 26 8.37 17.38 -25.32
CA PRO A 26 9.53 16.68 -25.89
C PRO A 26 10.88 17.18 -25.35
N VAL A 27 10.98 18.48 -25.07
CA VAL A 27 12.21 19.11 -24.58
C VAL A 27 12.46 18.76 -23.10
N LEU A 28 11.41 18.52 -22.32
CA LEU A 28 11.56 18.08 -20.92
C LEU A 28 12.23 16.70 -20.87
N PHE A 29 11.82 15.79 -21.74
CA PHE A 29 12.30 14.41 -21.76
C PHE A 29 13.72 14.24 -22.36
N THR A 30 14.38 15.30 -22.79
CA THR A 30 15.74 15.27 -23.37
C THR A 30 16.78 16.02 -22.51
N CYS A 31 16.38 16.51 -21.33
CA CYS A 31 17.23 17.34 -20.50
C CYS A 31 18.12 16.51 -19.56
N HIS A 32 19.41 16.45 -19.87
CA HIS A 32 20.40 15.69 -19.08
C HIS A 32 20.64 16.23 -17.67
N SER A 33 20.34 17.49 -17.37
CA SER A 33 20.56 18.04 -16.03
C SER A 33 19.48 17.68 -15.03
N LEU A 34 18.31 17.20 -15.50
CA LEU A 34 17.19 16.87 -14.64
C LEU A 34 17.52 15.67 -13.75
N VAL A 35 17.20 15.85 -12.47
CA VAL A 35 17.33 14.87 -11.40
C VAL A 35 15.95 14.52 -10.86
N ASN A 36 15.09 15.53 -10.66
CA ASN A 36 13.71 15.34 -10.19
C ASN A 36 12.73 15.95 -11.19
N LEU A 37 11.72 15.17 -11.56
CA LEU A 37 10.67 15.62 -12.47
C LEU A 37 9.31 15.19 -11.90
N THR A 38 8.49 16.18 -11.57
CA THR A 38 7.07 16.00 -11.23
C THR A 38 6.23 16.68 -12.31
N LEU A 39 5.33 15.91 -12.91
CA LEU A 39 4.44 16.39 -13.97
C LEU A 39 3.00 16.01 -13.62
N GLU A 40 2.21 17.01 -13.23
CA GLU A 40 0.76 16.91 -13.13
C GLU A 40 0.16 17.44 -14.43
N ALA A 41 -0.63 16.63 -15.12
CA ALA A 41 -1.37 17.11 -16.30
C ALA A 41 -2.74 16.46 -16.47
N VAL A 42 -3.69 17.01 -15.72
CA VAL A 42 -5.08 16.52 -15.63
C VAL A 42 -5.68 16.29 -17.02
N GLY A 43 -6.14 15.07 -17.26
CA GLY A 43 -6.84 14.68 -18.48
C GLY A 43 -5.97 14.63 -19.74
N SER A 44 -4.66 14.76 -19.60
CA SER A 44 -3.74 14.80 -20.73
C SER A 44 -3.01 13.46 -20.93
N LYS A 45 -2.77 13.09 -22.19
CA LYS A 45 -2.06 11.86 -22.56
C LYS A 45 -0.55 12.12 -22.62
N ILE A 46 0.23 11.32 -21.90
CA ILE A 46 1.70 11.39 -21.93
C ILE A 46 2.22 10.53 -23.07
N GLU A 47 2.81 11.19 -24.06
CA GLU A 47 3.58 10.55 -25.13
C GLU A 47 5.05 10.93 -24.98
N VAL A 48 5.85 9.95 -24.55
CA VAL A 48 7.30 10.13 -24.43
C VAL A 48 7.89 10.10 -25.85
N PRO A 49 8.77 11.02 -26.24
CA PRO A 49 9.50 10.97 -27.51
C PRO A 49 10.40 9.73 -27.65
N SER A 50 10.81 9.40 -28.88
CA SER A 50 11.75 8.30 -29.16
C SER A 50 13.18 8.61 -28.71
N ASP A 51 13.56 9.88 -28.71
CA ASP A 51 14.88 10.42 -28.37
C ASP A 51 15.01 10.79 -26.88
N VAL A 52 14.15 10.23 -26.02
CA VAL A 52 14.18 10.44 -24.56
C VAL A 52 15.58 10.21 -23.99
N CYS A 53 16.07 11.20 -23.25
CA CYS A 53 17.38 11.14 -22.61
C CYS A 53 17.36 11.90 -21.28
N LEU A 54 17.13 11.15 -20.20
CA LEU A 54 17.06 11.65 -18.82
C LEU A 54 18.09 10.92 -17.95
N GLY A 55 19.35 10.99 -18.37
CA GLY A 55 20.42 10.15 -17.81
C GLY A 55 20.72 10.37 -16.31
N ASN A 56 20.32 11.52 -15.74
CA ASN A 56 20.53 11.84 -14.32
C ASN A 56 19.25 11.79 -13.48
N LEU A 57 18.11 11.39 -14.07
CA LEU A 57 16.81 11.41 -13.41
C LEU A 57 16.75 10.31 -12.35
N LYS A 58 16.59 10.75 -11.10
CA LYS A 58 16.49 9.92 -9.90
C LYS A 58 15.05 9.77 -9.42
N THR A 59 14.25 10.82 -9.54
CA THR A 59 12.86 10.83 -9.08
C THR A 59 11.96 11.26 -10.22
N PHE A 60 10.95 10.46 -10.50
CA PHE A 60 9.96 10.75 -11.53
C PHE A 60 8.54 10.52 -11.02
N CYS A 61 7.74 11.58 -10.99
CA CYS A 61 6.34 11.54 -10.56
C CYS A 61 5.44 12.02 -11.70
N LEU A 62 4.44 11.21 -12.03
CA LEU A 62 3.35 11.56 -12.93
C LEU A 62 2.06 11.63 -12.14
N GLU A 63 1.29 12.70 -12.33
CA GLU A 63 0.04 12.92 -11.62
C GLU A 63 -1.13 13.26 -12.56
N SER A 64 -2.26 12.58 -12.38
CA SER A 64 -3.52 12.84 -13.09
C SER A 64 -3.44 12.75 -14.62
N VAL A 65 -2.57 11.89 -15.15
CA VAL A 65 -2.33 11.72 -16.60
C VAL A 65 -2.84 10.38 -17.13
N PHE A 66 -3.11 10.35 -18.44
CA PHE A 66 -3.25 9.10 -19.19
C PHE A 66 -1.87 8.61 -19.65
N VAL A 67 -1.43 7.48 -19.11
CA VAL A 67 -0.16 6.84 -19.40
C VAL A 67 -0.32 5.84 -20.54
N CYS A 68 0.71 5.72 -21.39
CA CYS A 68 0.76 4.77 -22.51
C CYS A 68 2.07 3.99 -22.48
N ASP A 69 2.18 2.97 -23.32
CA ASP A 69 3.39 2.16 -23.56
C ASP A 69 4.68 2.98 -23.75
N SER A 70 4.59 4.20 -24.30
CA SER A 70 5.73 5.12 -24.45
C SER A 70 6.46 5.39 -23.13
N ILE A 71 5.79 5.30 -21.98
CA ILE A 71 6.42 5.47 -20.67
C ILE A 71 7.45 4.39 -20.35
N ASN A 72 7.23 3.17 -20.87
CA ASN A 72 8.14 2.04 -20.67
C ASN A 72 9.53 2.37 -21.26
N ARG A 73 9.56 3.14 -22.37
CA ARG A 73 10.80 3.63 -22.96
C ARG A 73 11.50 4.63 -22.05
N LEU A 74 10.79 5.53 -21.39
CA LEU A 74 11.39 6.47 -20.45
C LEU A 74 12.04 5.71 -19.28
N ILE A 75 11.29 4.80 -18.66
CA ILE A 75 11.76 4.02 -17.51
C ILE A 75 13.01 3.21 -17.86
N SER A 76 13.01 2.52 -19.01
CA SER A 76 14.16 1.72 -19.45
C SER A 76 15.41 2.53 -19.80
N ASN A 77 15.27 3.81 -20.18
CA ASN A 77 16.39 4.70 -20.48
C ASN A 77 16.89 5.52 -19.27
N CYS A 78 16.18 5.50 -18.13
CA CYS A 78 16.58 6.21 -16.92
C CYS A 78 17.35 5.27 -15.97
N HIS A 79 18.64 5.05 -16.25
CA HIS A 79 19.45 4.06 -15.52
C HIS A 79 19.70 4.38 -14.02
N VAL A 80 19.52 5.63 -13.59
CA VAL A 80 19.71 6.06 -12.20
C VAL A 80 18.40 6.36 -11.47
N LEU A 81 17.25 5.95 -12.03
CA LEU A 81 15.93 6.17 -11.46
C LEU A 81 15.76 5.36 -10.16
N GLU A 82 15.67 6.06 -9.02
CA GLU A 82 15.53 5.48 -7.68
C GLU A 82 14.08 5.50 -7.19
N ASP A 83 13.27 6.48 -7.61
CA ASP A 83 11.88 6.69 -7.18
C ASP A 83 10.97 6.96 -8.39
N LEU A 84 9.91 6.16 -8.51
CA LEU A 84 8.90 6.26 -9.56
C LEU A 84 7.51 6.29 -8.94
N ALA A 85 6.73 7.33 -9.25
CA ALA A 85 5.37 7.47 -8.79
C ALA A 85 4.39 7.74 -9.95
N PHE A 86 3.29 6.99 -9.95
CA PHE A 86 2.09 7.27 -10.73
C PHE A 86 0.98 7.60 -9.74
N MET A 87 0.53 8.85 -9.71
CA MET A 87 -0.48 9.35 -8.78
C MET A 87 -1.75 9.67 -9.55
N TYR A 88 -2.87 9.05 -9.19
CA TYR A 88 -4.18 9.28 -9.84
C TYR A 88 -4.11 9.13 -11.37
N CYS A 89 -3.28 8.21 -11.87
CA CYS A 89 -3.07 8.01 -13.30
C CYS A 89 -4.05 6.96 -13.85
N SER A 90 -4.26 6.98 -15.16
CA SER A 90 -4.98 5.90 -15.86
C SER A 90 -4.15 5.38 -17.03
N VAL A 91 -4.28 4.09 -17.33
CA VAL A 91 -3.58 3.47 -18.47
C VAL A 91 -4.47 3.52 -19.70
N ALA A 92 -3.99 4.12 -20.79
CA ALA A 92 -4.74 4.21 -22.03
C ALA A 92 -4.62 2.91 -22.87
N ASN A 93 -5.66 2.64 -23.67
CA ASN A 93 -5.66 1.70 -24.80
C ASN A 93 -5.28 0.24 -24.51
N ALA A 94 -5.80 -0.35 -23.43
CA ALA A 94 -5.58 -1.75 -23.07
C ALA A 94 -4.09 -2.19 -23.10
N SER A 95 -3.20 -1.26 -22.75
CA SER A 95 -1.75 -1.44 -22.87
C SER A 95 -1.15 -2.06 -21.61
N GLU A 96 0.01 -2.69 -21.75
CA GLU A 96 0.80 -3.19 -20.62
C GLU A 96 1.74 -2.10 -20.12
N LEU A 97 1.67 -1.80 -18.81
CA LEU A 97 2.66 -0.96 -18.13
C LEU A 97 3.81 -1.85 -17.65
N ASN A 98 4.97 -1.74 -18.27
CA ASN A 98 6.12 -2.59 -18.00
C ASN A 98 7.24 -1.80 -17.31
N ILE A 99 7.36 -1.97 -16.00
CA ILE A 99 8.31 -1.28 -15.14
C ILE A 99 9.55 -2.16 -14.97
N GLN A 100 10.58 -1.88 -15.77
CA GLN A 100 11.87 -2.58 -15.71
C GLN A 100 12.96 -1.59 -15.32
N SER A 101 13.38 -1.62 -14.06
CA SER A 101 14.47 -0.77 -13.58
C SER A 101 15.25 -1.44 -12.45
N PRO A 102 16.55 -1.73 -12.64
CA PRO A 102 17.39 -2.27 -11.58
C PRO A 102 17.81 -1.20 -10.55
N SER A 103 17.71 0.10 -10.85
CA SER A 103 18.05 1.18 -9.91
C SER A 103 16.89 1.57 -9.00
N LEU A 104 15.67 1.17 -9.35
CA LEU A 104 14.46 1.55 -8.64
C LEU A 104 14.42 0.98 -7.23
N LYS A 105 14.21 1.85 -6.24
CA LYS A 105 14.13 1.55 -4.81
C LYS A 105 12.71 1.77 -4.28
N GLU A 106 12.00 2.75 -4.81
CA GLU A 106 10.64 3.10 -4.40
C GLU A 106 9.71 3.15 -5.60
N LEU A 107 8.54 2.51 -5.47
CA LEU A 107 7.52 2.50 -6.49
C LEU A 107 6.16 2.80 -5.85
N THR A 108 5.51 3.86 -6.32
CA THR A 108 4.13 4.18 -5.96
C THR A 108 3.24 4.09 -7.20
N ILE A 109 2.19 3.29 -7.10
CA ILE A 109 1.14 3.19 -8.12
C ILE A 109 -0.18 3.52 -7.45
N TYR A 110 -0.79 4.61 -7.89
CA TYR A 110 -2.11 5.05 -7.50
C TYR A 110 -2.91 5.29 -8.77
N PHE A 111 -3.79 4.35 -9.11
CA PHE A 111 -4.59 4.46 -10.32
C PHE A 111 -6.02 4.85 -10.01
N ASP A 112 -6.49 5.85 -10.75
CA ASP A 112 -7.91 6.19 -10.78
C ASP A 112 -8.66 5.07 -11.54
N PRO A 113 -9.87 4.72 -11.10
CA PRO A 113 -10.61 3.56 -11.62
C PRO A 113 -10.92 3.72 -13.12
N PRO A 114 -10.39 2.86 -14.00
CA PRO A 114 -10.88 2.72 -15.37
C PRO A 114 -11.69 1.41 -15.47
N ASP A 115 -12.39 1.18 -16.58
CA ASP A 115 -13.02 -0.12 -16.87
C ASP A 115 -12.06 -1.29 -16.56
N ILE A 116 -12.38 -2.06 -15.51
CA ILE A 116 -11.47 -2.85 -14.64
C ILE A 116 -10.68 -3.98 -15.34
N ASP A 117 -10.86 -4.22 -16.63
CA ASP A 117 -10.34 -5.41 -17.31
C ASP A 117 -9.37 -5.16 -18.47
N GLN A 118 -8.99 -3.90 -18.73
CA GLN A 118 -8.27 -3.59 -19.98
C GLN A 118 -6.74 -3.61 -19.88
N TYR A 119 -6.10 -3.54 -18.70
CA TYR A 119 -4.64 -3.43 -18.63
C TYR A 119 -3.97 -4.30 -17.57
N SER A 120 -2.66 -4.49 -17.74
CA SER A 120 -1.79 -5.20 -16.80
C SER A 120 -0.57 -4.36 -16.46
N VAL A 121 -0.08 -4.54 -15.23
CA VAL A 121 1.16 -3.95 -14.74
C VAL A 121 2.16 -5.06 -14.52
N VAL A 122 3.33 -4.90 -15.11
CA VAL A 122 4.41 -5.86 -15.05
C VAL A 122 5.59 -5.20 -14.35
N ILE A 123 6.04 -5.78 -13.25
CA ILE A 123 7.07 -5.17 -12.40
C ILE A 123 8.30 -6.08 -12.36
N ASN A 124 9.44 -5.54 -12.77
CA ASN A 124 10.76 -6.15 -12.64
C ASN A 124 11.75 -5.12 -12.08
N ALA A 125 11.77 -5.00 -10.75
CA ALA A 125 12.63 -4.10 -10.01
C ALA A 125 13.34 -4.87 -8.87
N PRO A 126 14.50 -5.50 -9.14
CA PRO A 126 15.16 -6.39 -8.18
C PRO A 126 15.65 -5.68 -6.90
N ASN A 127 15.91 -4.37 -6.97
CA ASN A 127 16.38 -3.55 -5.84
C ASN A 127 15.27 -2.73 -5.19
N LEU A 128 14.00 -2.99 -5.53
CA LEU A 128 12.86 -2.31 -4.94
C LEU A 128 12.78 -2.63 -3.44
N VAL A 129 12.76 -1.60 -2.60
CA VAL A 129 12.73 -1.69 -1.12
C VAL A 129 11.34 -1.35 -0.59
N TYR A 130 10.66 -0.41 -1.25
CA TYR A 130 9.34 0.07 -0.87
C TYR A 130 8.37 0.03 -2.06
N PHE A 131 7.17 -0.48 -1.82
CA PHE A 131 6.11 -0.53 -2.81
C PHE A 131 4.78 -0.04 -2.22
N ARG A 132 4.17 0.95 -2.86
CA ARG A 132 2.82 1.41 -2.54
C ARG A 132 1.90 1.17 -3.72
N TYR A 133 0.76 0.54 -3.46
CA TYR A 133 -0.32 0.36 -4.42
C TYR A 133 -1.61 0.91 -3.85
N GLY A 134 -2.32 1.74 -4.60
CA GLY A 134 -3.67 2.16 -4.29
C GLY A 134 -4.54 2.23 -5.53
N GLY A 135 -5.81 1.87 -5.42
CA GLY A 135 -6.71 1.82 -6.57
C GLY A 135 -7.54 0.56 -6.63
N ASP A 136 -8.21 0.42 -7.76
CA ASP A 136 -8.86 -0.84 -8.14
C ASP A 136 -7.79 -1.86 -8.53
N ILE A 137 -7.98 -3.13 -8.15
CA ILE A 137 -6.97 -4.16 -8.36
C ILE A 137 -6.92 -4.58 -9.84
N VAL A 138 -5.86 -4.16 -10.52
CA VAL A 138 -5.57 -4.59 -11.90
C VAL A 138 -4.69 -5.83 -11.92
N ARG A 139 -4.50 -6.42 -13.10
CA ARG A 139 -3.59 -7.56 -13.27
C ARG A 139 -2.14 -7.12 -13.03
N VAL A 140 -1.62 -7.38 -11.83
CA VAL A 140 -0.22 -7.08 -11.46
C VAL A 140 0.62 -8.36 -11.50
N TYR A 141 1.65 -8.39 -12.35
CA TYR A 141 2.55 -9.51 -12.51
C TYR A 141 3.99 -9.14 -12.10
N PRO A 142 4.46 -9.62 -10.93
CA PRO A 142 5.87 -9.53 -10.59
C PRO A 142 6.67 -10.54 -11.44
N LEU A 143 7.53 -10.07 -12.34
CA LEU A 143 8.34 -10.95 -13.22
C LEU A 143 9.60 -11.49 -12.54
N GLY A 144 10.17 -10.69 -11.64
CA GLY A 144 11.30 -11.07 -10.80
C GLY A 144 10.82 -11.01 -9.36
N ASN A 145 11.06 -12.08 -8.59
CA ASN A 145 10.79 -12.05 -7.15
C ASN A 145 11.46 -10.79 -6.56
N MET A 146 10.70 -9.87 -5.98
CA MET A 146 11.19 -8.57 -5.49
C MET A 146 11.98 -8.79 -4.19
N LYS A 147 13.16 -9.41 -4.31
CA LYS A 147 13.93 -9.95 -3.18
C LYS A 147 14.35 -8.90 -2.15
N SER A 148 14.51 -7.66 -2.59
CA SER A 148 14.91 -6.54 -1.74
C SER A 148 13.72 -5.83 -1.08
N LEU A 149 12.49 -6.25 -1.39
CA LEU A 149 11.28 -5.56 -0.91
C LEU A 149 11.11 -5.82 0.58
N GLU A 150 11.16 -4.74 1.36
CA GLU A 150 11.10 -4.79 2.82
C GLU A 150 9.73 -4.32 3.34
N LYS A 151 9.11 -3.35 2.66
CA LYS A 151 7.83 -2.77 3.06
C LYS A 151 6.86 -2.62 1.87
N ALA A 152 5.59 -2.96 2.11
CA ALA A 152 4.52 -2.68 1.18
C ALA A 152 3.33 -1.98 1.84
N GLU A 153 2.67 -1.08 1.10
CA GLU A 153 1.41 -0.44 1.50
C GLU A 153 0.38 -0.62 0.38
N ILE A 154 -0.70 -1.36 0.66
CA ILE A 154 -1.65 -1.84 -0.33
C ILE A 154 -3.05 -1.37 0.06
N TYR A 155 -3.68 -0.58 -0.81
CA TYR A 155 -5.00 0.00 -0.62
C TYR A 155 -5.92 -0.40 -1.79
N ILE A 156 -6.77 -1.41 -1.60
CA ILE A 156 -7.62 -1.95 -2.66
C ILE A 156 -9.08 -1.61 -2.37
N TRP A 157 -9.75 -0.93 -3.30
CA TRP A 157 -11.17 -0.58 -3.18
C TRP A 157 -12.08 -1.54 -3.94
N PHE A 158 -11.81 -1.80 -5.22
CA PHE A 158 -12.61 -2.71 -6.07
C PHE A 158 -11.72 -3.66 -6.88
N GLY A 159 -12.31 -4.77 -7.38
CA GLY A 159 -11.69 -5.67 -8.37
C GLY A 159 -11.80 -7.16 -8.01
N SER A 160 -10.95 -8.01 -8.60
CA SER A 160 -11.08 -9.48 -8.51
C SER A 160 -10.08 -10.14 -7.55
N GLU A 161 -10.52 -11.23 -6.91
CA GLU A 161 -9.67 -12.06 -6.04
C GLU A 161 -8.42 -12.59 -6.77
N THR A 162 -8.54 -12.93 -8.05
CA THR A 162 -7.43 -13.46 -8.86
C THR A 162 -6.30 -12.44 -9.05
N ASN A 163 -6.66 -11.17 -9.27
CA ASN A 163 -5.67 -10.12 -9.44
C ASN A 163 -4.96 -9.83 -8.10
N ALA A 164 -5.72 -9.83 -7.00
CA ALA A 164 -5.17 -9.67 -5.66
C ALA A 164 -4.19 -10.80 -5.31
N ALA A 165 -4.47 -12.05 -5.70
CA ALA A 165 -3.59 -13.19 -5.45
C ALA A 165 -2.19 -13.02 -6.07
N HIS A 166 -2.10 -12.51 -7.31
CA HIS A 166 -0.81 -12.23 -7.95
C HIS A 166 -0.01 -11.14 -7.23
N LEU A 167 -0.70 -10.09 -6.78
CA LEU A 167 -0.09 -9.02 -5.98
C LEU A 167 0.48 -9.59 -4.67
N TYR A 168 -0.31 -10.36 -3.91
CA TYR A 168 0.13 -10.99 -2.67
C TYR A 168 1.33 -11.92 -2.89
N GLN A 169 1.32 -12.69 -3.98
CA GLN A 169 2.44 -13.57 -4.32
C GLN A 169 3.74 -12.79 -4.54
N GLY A 170 3.66 -11.59 -5.12
CA GLY A 170 4.81 -10.71 -5.34
C GLY A 170 5.40 -10.10 -4.08
N ILE A 171 4.56 -9.83 -3.07
CA ILE A 171 4.96 -9.12 -1.85
C ILE A 171 5.12 -10.06 -0.64
N CYS A 172 5.04 -11.38 -0.81
CA CYS A 172 5.02 -12.32 0.33
C CYS A 172 6.32 -12.37 1.16
N ASN A 173 7.42 -11.78 0.68
CA ASN A 173 8.73 -11.80 1.37
C ASN A 173 9.02 -10.57 2.24
N ILE A 174 8.10 -9.61 2.33
CA ILE A 174 8.26 -8.35 3.09
C ILE A 174 8.27 -8.53 4.60
N ARG A 175 8.76 -7.51 5.32
CA ARG A 175 8.75 -7.44 6.80
C ARG A 175 7.64 -6.57 7.35
N SER A 176 7.20 -5.57 6.60
CA SER A 176 6.15 -4.64 7.01
C SER A 176 5.07 -4.54 5.93
N LEU A 177 3.81 -4.70 6.32
CA LEU A 177 2.66 -4.58 5.43
C LEU A 177 1.63 -3.62 6.03
N THR A 178 1.22 -2.62 5.27
CA THR A 178 -0.05 -1.92 5.50
C THR A 178 -1.04 -2.43 4.46
N LEU A 179 -2.21 -2.89 4.91
CA LEU A 179 -3.23 -3.46 4.03
C LEU A 179 -4.58 -2.85 4.35
N GLN A 180 -5.20 -2.24 3.34
CA GLN A 180 -6.60 -1.84 3.34
C GLN A 180 -7.30 -2.56 2.19
N ILE A 181 -8.35 -3.31 2.50
CA ILE A 181 -9.07 -4.11 1.50
C ILE A 181 -10.58 -4.10 1.77
N SER A 182 -11.37 -3.96 0.71
CA SER A 182 -12.82 -4.11 0.80
C SER A 182 -13.20 -5.58 1.05
N LYS A 183 -14.28 -5.79 1.82
CA LYS A 183 -14.77 -7.13 2.20
C LYS A 183 -15.03 -8.06 1.01
N GLU A 184 -15.41 -7.48 -0.13
CA GLU A 184 -15.78 -8.19 -1.35
C GLU A 184 -14.59 -8.84 -2.06
N ILE A 185 -13.36 -8.38 -1.77
CA ILE A 185 -12.12 -8.87 -2.39
C ILE A 185 -11.36 -9.79 -1.41
N PHE A 186 -11.97 -10.08 -0.25
CA PHE A 186 -11.33 -10.93 0.74
C PHE A 186 -11.09 -12.31 0.12
N PRO A 187 -9.83 -12.76 0.00
CA PRO A 187 -9.51 -13.92 -0.80
C PRO A 187 -10.08 -15.18 -0.15
N THR A 188 -10.93 -15.88 -0.89
CA THR A 188 -11.44 -17.21 -0.51
C THR A 188 -10.43 -18.33 -0.81
N SER A 189 -9.30 -17.97 -1.44
CA SER A 189 -8.25 -18.87 -1.92
C SER A 189 -6.98 -18.83 -1.06
N ARG A 190 -6.05 -19.78 -1.31
CA ARG A 190 -4.79 -19.93 -0.56
C ARG A 190 -3.85 -18.74 -0.81
N LEU A 191 -3.92 -17.75 0.07
CA LEU A 191 -2.90 -16.71 0.20
C LEU A 191 -1.49 -17.30 0.39
N PRO A 192 -0.45 -16.62 -0.11
CA PRO A 192 0.93 -17.00 0.19
C PRO A 192 1.22 -16.81 1.68
N ILE A 193 2.14 -17.62 2.22
CA ILE A 193 2.62 -17.46 3.59
C ILE A 193 3.67 -16.35 3.63
N PHE A 194 3.41 -15.33 4.42
CA PHE A 194 4.29 -14.21 4.72
C PHE A 194 5.26 -14.57 5.84
N HIS A 195 6.24 -15.42 5.53
CA HIS A 195 7.19 -15.94 6.54
C HIS A 195 8.06 -14.85 7.19
N ASN A 196 8.35 -13.76 6.48
CA ASN A 196 9.22 -12.69 6.97
C ASN A 196 8.47 -11.53 7.63
N LEU A 197 7.14 -11.55 7.60
CA LEU A 197 6.33 -10.43 8.07
C LEU A 197 6.38 -10.32 9.60
N ILE A 198 6.78 -9.14 10.06
CA ILE A 198 6.97 -8.81 11.47
C ILE A 198 5.90 -7.81 11.93
N GLU A 199 5.52 -6.88 11.06
CA GLU A 199 4.55 -5.82 11.35
C GLU A 199 3.44 -5.81 10.29
N LEU A 200 2.20 -5.83 10.77
CA LEU A 200 0.99 -5.68 9.96
C LEU A 200 0.20 -4.49 10.50
N GLU A 201 -0.08 -3.53 9.65
CA GLU A 201 -1.17 -2.57 9.83
C GLU A 201 -2.33 -2.99 8.92
N PHE A 202 -3.48 -3.27 9.52
CA PHE A 202 -4.67 -3.71 8.80
C PHE A 202 -5.81 -2.73 9.00
N ASP A 203 -6.39 -2.31 7.89
CA ASP A 203 -7.54 -1.42 7.81
C ASP A 203 -8.67 -2.15 7.07
N GLY A 204 -9.61 -2.72 7.82
CA GLY A 204 -10.66 -3.53 7.23
C GLY A 204 -11.53 -4.27 8.24
N ASP A 205 -12.41 -5.12 7.72
CA ASP A 205 -13.36 -5.90 8.50
C ASP A 205 -12.65 -6.97 9.36
N ILE A 206 -13.35 -7.40 10.41
CA ILE A 206 -12.94 -8.41 11.40
C ILE A 206 -12.57 -9.79 10.82
N CYS A 207 -12.81 -10.05 9.53
CA CYS A 207 -12.35 -11.27 8.84
C CYS A 207 -10.81 -11.41 8.80
N PHE A 208 -10.05 -10.39 9.19
CA PHE A 208 -8.58 -10.43 9.18
C PHE A 208 -7.95 -11.51 10.06
N VAL A 209 -8.65 -12.07 11.06
CA VAL A 209 -8.08 -13.15 11.90
C VAL A 209 -7.69 -14.36 11.06
N GLU A 210 -8.44 -14.64 9.99
CA GLU A 210 -8.12 -15.69 9.02
C GLU A 210 -6.81 -15.39 8.28
N PHE A 211 -6.52 -14.10 8.03
CA PHE A 211 -5.31 -13.62 7.38
C PHE A 211 -4.07 -13.83 8.25
N LEU A 212 -4.21 -13.78 9.58
CA LEU A 212 -3.11 -14.01 10.52
C LEU A 212 -2.51 -15.42 10.40
N HIS A 213 -3.26 -16.41 9.90
CA HIS A 213 -2.71 -17.75 9.62
C HIS A 213 -1.59 -17.74 8.58
N CYS A 214 -1.59 -16.76 7.69
CA CYS A 214 -0.56 -16.61 6.66
C CYS A 214 0.68 -15.90 7.20
N MET A 215 0.71 -15.49 8.47
CA MET A 215 1.75 -14.61 9.03
C MET A 215 2.37 -15.20 10.29
N PRO A 216 2.98 -16.40 10.21
CA PRO A 216 3.32 -17.19 11.38
C PRO A 216 4.29 -16.50 12.36
N ASN A 217 5.08 -15.52 11.88
CA ASN A 217 6.13 -14.83 12.62
C ASN A 217 5.78 -13.38 12.99
N LEU A 218 4.52 -12.97 12.85
CA LEU A 218 4.05 -11.62 13.14
C LEU A 218 4.30 -11.26 14.62
N LYS A 219 4.90 -10.08 14.85
CA LYS A 219 5.22 -9.57 16.20
C LYS A 219 4.44 -8.34 16.61
N LYS A 220 4.02 -7.52 15.65
CA LYS A 220 3.23 -6.32 15.87
C LYS A 220 2.03 -6.28 14.94
N LEU A 221 0.87 -6.01 15.51
CA LEU A 221 -0.39 -5.87 14.78
C LEU A 221 -1.01 -4.51 15.11
N ILE A 222 -1.26 -3.69 14.10
CA ILE A 222 -2.03 -2.44 14.20
C ILE A 222 -3.36 -2.67 13.49
N LEU A 223 -4.46 -2.52 14.20
CA LEU A 223 -5.81 -2.68 13.67
C LEU A 223 -6.50 -1.32 13.66
N LYS A 224 -6.87 -0.84 12.48
CA LYS A 224 -7.83 0.24 12.32
C LYS A 224 -9.23 -0.38 12.29
N TYR A 225 -9.86 -0.41 13.46
CA TYR A 225 -11.18 -1.01 13.60
C TYR A 225 -12.23 -0.09 12.98
N LEU A 226 -12.94 -0.57 11.96
CA LEU A 226 -14.05 0.14 11.35
C LEU A 226 -15.37 -0.58 11.68
N ASN A 227 -16.34 0.15 12.22
CA ASN A 227 -17.67 -0.38 12.50
C ASN A 227 -18.53 -0.32 11.23
N TYR A 228 -18.49 -1.37 10.42
CA TYR A 228 -19.42 -1.52 9.29
C TYR A 228 -20.68 -2.25 9.76
N ALA A 229 -21.86 -1.72 9.42
CA ALA A 229 -23.11 -2.39 9.72
C ALA A 229 -23.17 -3.76 9.01
N GLY A 230 -23.38 -4.86 9.76
CA GLY A 230 -23.54 -6.21 9.20
C GLY A 230 -22.30 -7.12 9.28
N THR A 231 -21.23 -6.69 9.94
CA THR A 231 -20.05 -7.52 10.21
C THR A 231 -20.38 -8.58 11.26
N GLN A 232 -20.38 -9.86 10.87
CA GLN A 232 -20.63 -10.97 11.80
C GLN A 232 -19.29 -11.52 12.29
N TRP A 233 -18.95 -11.26 13.55
CA TRP A 233 -17.85 -11.96 14.24
C TRP A 233 -18.30 -13.37 14.56
N LYS A 234 -17.63 -14.37 13.98
CA LYS A 234 -17.83 -15.79 14.30
C LYS A 234 -16.55 -16.37 14.90
N ALA A 235 -16.14 -15.87 16.07
CA ALA A 235 -15.00 -16.43 16.83
C ALA A 235 -15.07 -17.95 17.01
N LEU A 236 -16.29 -18.51 17.03
CA LEU A 236 -16.56 -19.90 17.42
C LEU A 236 -15.95 -20.98 16.49
N PHE A 237 -15.36 -20.62 15.34
CA PHE A 237 -14.82 -21.60 14.38
C PHE A 237 -13.39 -21.33 13.90
N ILE A 238 -12.69 -20.33 14.45
CA ILE A 238 -11.38 -19.94 13.95
C ILE A 238 -10.30 -20.69 14.73
N LYS A 239 -9.53 -21.55 14.02
CA LYS A 239 -8.31 -22.15 14.58
C LYS A 239 -7.38 -21.02 15.01
N ILE A 240 -6.69 -21.16 16.14
CA ILE A 240 -5.81 -20.09 16.64
C ILE A 240 -4.60 -19.94 15.69
N PRO A 241 -4.33 -18.75 15.12
CA PRO A 241 -3.12 -18.49 14.35
C PRO A 241 -1.87 -18.67 15.20
N SER A 242 -0.84 -19.32 14.65
CA SER A 242 0.40 -19.60 15.39
C SER A 242 1.12 -18.33 15.86
N CYS A 243 0.98 -17.22 15.13
CA CYS A 243 1.57 -15.95 15.54
C CYS A 243 1.01 -15.45 16.87
N LEU A 244 -0.29 -15.66 17.16
CA LEU A 244 -0.89 -15.29 18.44
C LEU A 244 -0.22 -16.07 19.58
N SER A 245 -0.05 -17.38 19.39
CA SER A 245 0.50 -18.23 20.45
C SER A 245 1.99 -17.99 20.72
N PHE A 246 2.79 -17.65 19.72
CA PHE A 246 4.26 -17.73 19.85
C PHE A 246 5.03 -16.43 19.59
N HIS A 247 4.47 -15.46 18.85
CA HIS A 247 5.28 -14.35 18.31
C HIS A 247 4.69 -12.96 18.54
N LEU A 248 3.37 -12.83 18.65
CA LEU A 248 2.70 -11.54 18.72
C LEU A 248 2.91 -10.89 20.09
N LYS A 249 3.71 -9.82 20.11
CA LYS A 249 4.13 -9.09 21.32
C LYS A 249 3.38 -7.78 21.52
N GLU A 250 2.94 -7.15 20.44
CA GLU A 250 2.25 -5.86 20.49
C GLU A 250 1.01 -5.87 19.60
N ILE A 251 -0.10 -5.39 20.16
CA ILE A 251 -1.33 -5.12 19.44
C ILE A 251 -1.72 -3.67 19.71
N GLU A 252 -1.94 -2.90 18.66
CA GLU A 252 -2.56 -1.59 18.71
C GLU A 252 -3.92 -1.64 18.02
N ILE A 253 -4.98 -1.19 18.67
CA ILE A 253 -6.32 -1.12 18.11
C ILE A 253 -6.76 0.34 18.13
N LYS A 254 -6.92 0.92 16.94
CA LYS A 254 -7.46 2.27 16.73
C LYS A 254 -8.96 2.16 16.54
N ILE A 255 -9.73 2.77 17.44
CA ILE A 255 -11.20 2.61 17.49
C ILE A 255 -11.93 3.95 17.26
N PRO A 256 -13.02 3.96 16.47
CA PRO A 256 -13.95 5.08 16.36
C PRO A 256 -15.00 5.07 17.50
N GLY A 257 -15.05 4.01 18.30
CA GLY A 257 -16.02 3.83 19.38
C GLY A 257 -15.93 2.45 20.03
N ILE A 258 -16.72 2.23 21.08
CA ILE A 258 -16.85 0.91 21.72
C ILE A 258 -18.17 0.27 21.30
N ASP A 259 -18.08 -0.97 20.83
CA ASP A 259 -19.21 -1.86 20.60
C ASP A 259 -18.89 -3.27 21.12
N THR A 260 -19.88 -4.16 21.06
CA THR A 260 -19.76 -5.55 21.52
C THR A 260 -18.71 -6.34 20.75
N LEU A 261 -18.58 -6.12 19.43
CA LEU A 261 -17.66 -6.87 18.58
C LEU A 261 -16.20 -6.52 18.90
N MET A 262 -15.91 -5.24 19.14
CA MET A 262 -14.60 -4.79 19.58
C MET A 262 -14.22 -5.41 20.93
N ILE A 263 -15.18 -5.50 21.86
CA ILE A 263 -14.96 -6.15 23.17
C ILE A 263 -14.65 -7.64 23.01
N GLU A 264 -15.39 -8.34 22.13
CA GLU A 264 -15.14 -9.75 21.81
C GLU A 264 -13.77 -9.95 21.16
N LEU A 265 -13.38 -9.07 20.23
CA LEU A 265 -12.07 -9.07 19.57
C LEU A 265 -10.92 -8.89 20.59
N VAL A 266 -11.05 -7.91 21.48
CA VAL A 266 -10.08 -7.69 22.56
C VAL A 266 -9.98 -8.91 23.48
N SER A 267 -11.12 -9.48 23.86
CA SER A 267 -11.15 -10.69 24.71
C SER A 267 -10.47 -11.87 24.01
N TYR A 268 -10.77 -12.07 22.72
CA TYR A 268 -10.10 -13.10 21.91
C TYR A 268 -8.58 -12.94 21.90
N PHE A 269 -8.06 -11.72 21.71
CA PHE A 269 -6.61 -11.52 21.75
C PHE A 269 -6.02 -11.77 23.13
N LEU A 270 -6.67 -11.34 24.20
CA LEU A 270 -6.18 -11.56 25.56
C LEU A 270 -6.16 -13.04 25.93
N ASP A 271 -7.12 -13.82 25.43
CA ASP A 271 -7.22 -15.25 25.71
C ASP A 271 -6.23 -16.09 24.88
N ASN A 272 -5.86 -15.63 23.68
CA ASN A 272 -5.09 -16.43 22.71
C ASN A 272 -3.65 -15.93 22.46
N ALA A 273 -3.35 -14.65 22.71
CA ALA A 273 -2.03 -14.07 22.49
C ALA A 273 -1.11 -14.31 23.69
N MET A 274 -0.50 -15.51 23.76
CA MET A 274 0.16 -16.02 24.97
C MET A 274 1.44 -15.28 25.36
N VAL A 275 2.10 -14.61 24.41
CA VAL A 275 3.34 -13.86 24.60
C VAL A 275 3.14 -12.35 24.45
N LEU A 276 1.89 -11.88 24.50
CA LEU A 276 1.54 -10.47 24.34
C LEU A 276 2.10 -9.63 25.49
N GLU A 277 2.92 -8.65 25.15
CA GLU A 277 3.55 -7.72 26.10
C GLU A 277 2.76 -6.43 26.23
N ARG A 278 2.22 -5.92 25.11
CA ARG A 278 1.50 -4.64 25.03
C ARG A 278 0.21 -4.76 24.24
N LEU A 279 -0.88 -4.29 24.84
CA LEU A 279 -2.15 -4.01 24.17
C LEU A 279 -2.43 -2.52 24.28
N ILE A 280 -2.47 -1.82 23.16
CA ILE A 280 -2.72 -0.39 23.07
C ILE A 280 -4.10 -0.19 22.42
N ILE A 281 -4.97 0.57 23.07
CA ILE A 281 -6.26 0.98 22.51
C ILE A 281 -6.20 2.48 22.30
N SER A 282 -6.14 2.92 21.04
CA SER A 282 -6.13 4.33 20.66
C SER A 282 -7.54 4.80 20.31
N MET A 283 -7.90 5.94 20.89
CA MET A 283 -9.21 6.59 20.73
C MET A 283 -9.12 7.94 20.04
N ASP A 284 -8.19 8.11 19.09
CA ASP A 284 -7.88 9.41 18.48
C ASP A 284 -9.11 10.14 17.88
N TYR A 285 -10.14 9.40 17.50
CA TYR A 285 -11.37 9.93 16.89
C TYR A 285 -12.47 10.32 17.90
N LEU A 286 -12.29 10.04 19.19
CA LEU A 286 -13.30 10.26 20.22
C LEU A 286 -13.14 11.62 20.92
N THR A 287 -14.27 12.24 21.25
CA THR A 287 -14.30 13.41 22.15
C THR A 287 -13.85 13.04 23.56
N ALA A 288 -13.46 14.02 24.37
CA ALA A 288 -13.03 13.78 25.76
C ALA A 288 -14.08 13.05 26.62
N ILE A 289 -15.38 13.29 26.36
CA ILE A 289 -16.49 12.64 27.08
C ILE A 289 -16.59 11.16 26.66
N GLU A 290 -16.53 10.89 25.36
CA GLU A 290 -16.56 9.53 24.82
C GLU A 290 -15.34 8.73 25.26
N LYS A 291 -14.14 9.32 25.22
CA LYS A 291 -12.90 8.72 25.76
C LYS A 291 -13.08 8.30 27.22
N ARG A 292 -13.69 9.15 28.06
CA ARG A 292 -13.92 8.85 29.48
C ARG A 292 -14.89 7.67 29.65
N LYS A 293 -15.99 7.64 28.91
CA LYS A 293 -16.97 6.55 28.94
C LYS A 293 -16.35 5.24 28.47
N ALA A 294 -15.63 5.30 27.34
CA ALA A 294 -14.95 4.17 26.72
C ALA A 294 -13.90 3.56 27.65
N ARG A 295 -13.06 4.42 28.24
CA ARG A 295 -12.04 4.00 29.21
C ARG A 295 -12.63 3.28 30.42
N ASN A 296 -13.77 3.75 30.95
CA ASN A 296 -14.42 3.10 32.08
C ASN A 296 -14.92 1.67 31.74
N GLN A 297 -15.47 1.48 30.53
CA GLN A 297 -15.92 0.16 30.07
C GLN A 297 -14.73 -0.79 29.83
N LEU A 298 -13.67 -0.31 29.18
CA LEU A 298 -12.45 -1.09 28.94
C LEU A 298 -11.74 -1.47 30.24
N LEU A 299 -11.64 -0.56 31.21
CA LEU A 299 -11.05 -0.86 32.52
C LEU A 299 -11.83 -1.93 33.30
N GLN A 300 -13.12 -2.14 33.04
CA GLN A 300 -13.86 -3.24 33.66
C GLN A 300 -13.52 -4.59 33.00
N LEU A 301 -13.40 -4.61 31.68
CA LEU A 301 -13.01 -5.81 30.90
C LEU A 301 -11.57 -6.25 31.20
N LEU A 302 -10.67 -5.29 31.32
CA LEU A 302 -9.22 -5.51 31.33
C LEU A 302 -8.67 -5.87 32.73
N LYS A 303 -9.51 -5.88 33.77
CA LYS A 303 -9.14 -6.27 35.16
C LYS A 303 -8.72 -7.73 35.30
N SER A 304 -8.96 -8.58 34.30
CA SER A 304 -8.68 -10.02 34.33
C SER A 304 -7.28 -10.39 33.83
N SER A 305 -6.60 -9.53 33.05
CA SER A 305 -5.31 -9.89 32.43
C SER A 305 -4.12 -9.52 33.32
N LYS A 306 -3.41 -10.54 33.82
CA LYS A 306 -2.22 -10.37 34.67
C LYS A 306 -0.89 -10.37 33.90
N LYS A 307 -0.90 -10.61 32.58
CA LYS A 307 0.31 -10.91 31.79
C LYS A 307 0.72 -9.83 30.79
N CYS A 308 -0.19 -8.93 30.42
CA CYS A 308 0.01 -7.93 29.36
C CYS A 308 -0.16 -6.50 29.90
N LEU A 309 0.70 -5.57 29.48
CA LEU A 309 0.54 -4.14 29.75
C LEU A 309 -0.54 -3.57 28.83
N ILE A 310 -1.58 -3.02 29.45
CA ILE A 310 -2.74 -2.48 28.74
C ILE A 310 -2.69 -0.96 28.82
N MET A 311 -2.57 -0.31 27.67
CA MET A 311 -2.51 1.15 27.53
C MET A 311 -3.75 1.64 26.79
N ILE A 312 -4.38 2.69 27.33
CA ILE A 312 -5.55 3.34 26.71
C ILE A 312 -5.15 4.80 26.46
N LEU A 313 -5.08 5.20 25.19
CA LEU A 313 -4.60 6.51 24.71
C LEU A 313 -5.74 7.32 24.07
#